data_AF-A0A554L3B5-F1
#
_entry.id   AF-A0A554L3B5-F1
#
_cell.length_a   1.000
_cell.length_b   1.000
_cell.length_c   1.000
_cell.angle_alpha   90.00
_cell.angle_beta   90.00
_cell.angle_gamma   90.00
#
_symmetry.space_group_name_H-M   'P 1'
#
loop_
_entity.id
_entity.type
_entity.pdbx_description
1 polymer ?
#
loop_
_entity_poly.entity_id
_entity_poly.type
_entity_poly.pdbx_seq_one_letter_code
_entity_poly.pdbx_strand_id
1 'polypeptide(L)'
;MKVDHSISQIDLPLNLQILNISVNLSRLSQWVYEGYNKRTDLIDKFIKQTENYLADLDKQNISEDFKPTLDRVKAEFSSLKKTIHSQDRRLWAEKALTWANILTHRAKLA
;
A
#
# COMPACT_ATOMS: atom_id res chain seq x y z
N MET A 1 -23.37 -9.74 9.22
CA MET A 1 -23.21 -8.85 8.04
C MET A 1 -21.73 -8.88 7.65
N LYS A 2 -21.38 -9.50 6.51
CA LYS A 2 -20.00 -9.42 6.02
C LYS A 2 -19.82 -8.01 5.46
N VAL A 3 -18.97 -7.20 6.08
CA VAL A 3 -18.61 -5.89 5.54
C VAL A 3 -17.84 -6.17 4.26
N ASP A 4 -18.46 -5.86 3.14
CA ASP A 4 -17.82 -5.94 1.84
C ASP A 4 -16.78 -4.81 1.79
N HIS A 5 -15.50 -5.18 1.82
CA HIS A 5 -14.39 -4.24 1.68
C HIS A 5 -14.05 -3.94 0.22
N SER A 6 -14.92 -4.33 -0.72
CA SER A 6 -14.84 -3.96 -2.15
C SER A 6 -15.39 -2.56 -2.45
N ILE A 7 -15.91 -1.85 -1.44
CA ILE A 7 -16.37 -0.47 -1.60
C ILE A 7 -15.16 0.41 -1.97
N SER A 8 -15.17 0.89 -3.20
CA SER A 8 -14.28 1.94 -3.68
C SER A 8 -14.29 3.09 -2.68
N GLN A 9 -13.11 3.56 -2.27
CA GLN A 9 -12.98 4.60 -1.25
C GLN A 9 -12.75 5.98 -1.87
N ILE A 10 -13.24 6.19 -3.09
CA ILE A 10 -13.15 7.46 -3.82
C ILE A 10 -13.73 8.63 -2.99
N ASP A 11 -14.63 8.36 -2.04
CA ASP A 11 -15.24 9.36 -1.17
C ASP A 11 -14.33 9.88 -0.05
N LEU A 12 -13.16 9.27 0.18
CA LEU A 12 -12.20 9.78 1.16
C LEU A 12 -11.33 10.90 0.58
N PRO A 13 -10.95 11.90 1.39
CA PRO A 13 -9.88 12.84 1.03
C PRO A 13 -8.63 12.13 0.51
N LEU A 14 -8.04 12.66 -0.56
CA LEU A 14 -6.93 12.04 -1.28
C LEU A 14 -5.74 11.70 -0.37
N ASN A 15 -5.39 12.63 0.50
CA ASN A 15 -4.35 12.45 1.51
C ASN A 15 -4.64 11.29 2.47
N LEU A 16 -5.91 11.08 2.87
CA LEU A 16 -6.29 9.96 3.73
C LEU A 16 -6.20 8.63 3.00
N GLN A 17 -6.53 8.56 1.71
CA GLN A 17 -6.33 7.35 0.91
C GLN A 17 -4.84 6.98 0.84
N ILE A 18 -3.96 7.97 0.64
CA ILE A 18 -2.50 7.76 0.62
C ILE A 18 -1.97 7.32 1.99
N LEU A 19 -2.48 7.90 3.08
CA LEU A 19 -2.14 7.47 4.43
C LEU A 19 -2.64 6.04 4.72
N ASN A 20 -3.79 5.64 4.20
CA ASN A 20 -4.28 4.27 4.31
C ASN A 20 -3.36 3.28 3.57
N ILE A 21 -2.83 3.65 2.40
CA ILE A 21 -1.78 2.85 1.72
C ILE A 21 -0.54 2.75 2.62
N SER A 22 -0.07 3.85 3.20
CA SER A 22 1.08 3.84 4.11
C SER A 22 0.87 2.89 5.30
N VAL A 23 -0.30 2.95 5.95
CA VAL A 23 -0.65 2.07 7.07
C VAL A 23 -0.65 0.61 6.63
N ASN A 24 -1.20 0.32 5.46
CA ASN A 24 -1.19 -1.04 4.92
C ASN A 24 0.22 -1.56 4.68
N LEU A 25 1.09 -0.78 4.04
CA LEU A 25 2.49 -1.14 3.80
C LEU A 25 3.28 -1.33 5.10
N SER A 26 3.02 -0.51 6.12
CA SER A 26 3.61 -0.66 7.46
C SER A 26 3.22 -2.01 8.10
N ARG A 27 1.92 -2.35 8.07
CA ARG A 27 1.41 -3.61 8.62
C ARG A 27 1.96 -4.82 7.87
N LEU A 28 1.96 -4.74 6.54
CA LEU A 28 2.54 -5.79 5.70
C LEU A 28 4.01 -6.00 6.02
N SER A 29 4.81 -4.93 6.08
CA SER A 29 6.23 -4.99 6.46
C SER A 29 6.44 -5.76 7.76
N GLN A 30 5.69 -5.40 8.82
CA GLN A 30 5.78 -6.09 10.10
C GLN A 30 5.43 -7.58 10.00
N TRP A 31 4.32 -7.93 9.36
CA TRP A 31 3.88 -9.34 9.26
C TRP A 31 4.81 -10.19 8.41
N VAL A 32 5.36 -9.63 7.33
CA VAL A 32 6.37 -10.30 6.50
C VAL A 32 7.62 -10.57 7.32
N TYR A 33 8.09 -9.59 8.09
CA TYR A 33 9.29 -9.71 8.92
C TYR A 33 9.12 -10.77 10.03
N GLU A 34 7.99 -10.74 10.74
CA GLU A 34 7.67 -11.67 11.83
C GLU A 34 7.41 -13.12 11.35
N GLY A 35 7.00 -13.28 10.09
CA GLY A 35 6.76 -14.57 9.45
C GLY A 35 5.30 -14.79 9.04
N TYR A 36 5.13 -15.13 7.75
CA TYR A 36 3.85 -15.26 7.03
C TYR A 36 2.83 -16.25 7.63
N ASN A 37 3.30 -17.32 8.24
CA ASN A 37 2.57 -18.57 8.47
C ASN A 37 1.36 -18.47 9.42
N LYS A 38 1.16 -17.33 10.10
CA LYS A 38 -0.03 -17.09 10.93
C LYS A 38 -0.97 -16.00 10.39
N ARG A 39 -0.66 -15.37 9.25
CA ARG A 39 -1.35 -14.15 8.79
C ARG A 39 -1.57 -14.08 7.27
N THR A 40 -1.45 -15.18 6.53
CA THR A 40 -1.59 -15.19 5.05
C THR A 40 -2.88 -14.51 4.58
N ASP A 41 -4.03 -14.84 5.15
CA ASP A 41 -5.31 -14.22 4.78
C ASP A 41 -5.34 -12.69 5.00
N LEU A 42 -4.69 -12.21 6.07
CA LEU A 42 -4.57 -10.78 6.34
C LEU A 42 -3.64 -10.12 5.33
N ILE A 43 -2.54 -10.77 4.97
CA ILE A 43 -1.60 -10.26 3.97
C ILE A 43 -2.30 -10.10 2.63
N ASP A 44 -3.01 -11.12 2.16
CA ASP A 44 -3.75 -11.06 0.89
C ASP A 44 -4.82 -9.98 0.91
N LYS A 45 -5.56 -9.87 2.02
CA LYS A 45 -6.55 -8.79 2.22
C LYS A 45 -5.91 -7.40 2.11
N PHE A 46 -4.78 -7.17 2.77
CA PHE A 46 -4.13 -5.86 2.82
C PHE A 46 -3.41 -5.53 1.51
N ILE A 47 -2.89 -6.52 0.80
CA ILE A 47 -2.41 -6.36 -0.59
C ILE A 47 -3.56 -5.92 -1.47
N LYS A 48 -4.70 -6.61 -1.43
CA LYS A 48 -5.86 -6.28 -2.26
C LYS A 48 -6.42 -4.90 -1.94
N GLN A 49 -6.50 -4.54 -0.66
CA GLN A 49 -6.90 -3.19 -0.24
C GLN A 49 -5.94 -2.12 -0.79
N THR A 50 -4.63 -2.37 -0.73
CA THR A 50 -3.63 -1.45 -1.27
C THR A 50 -3.74 -1.29 -2.78
N GLU A 51 -3.97 -2.38 -3.52
CA GLU A 51 -4.28 -2.32 -4.96
C GLU A 51 -5.50 -1.46 -5.26
N ASN A 52 -6.58 -1.63 -4.49
CA ASN A 52 -7.81 -0.89 -4.70
C ASN A 52 -7.60 0.61 -4.47
N TYR A 53 -6.89 1.00 -3.39
CA TYR A 53 -6.55 2.42 -3.19
C TYR A 53 -5.72 2.97 -4.35
N LEU A 54 -4.66 2.28 -4.78
CA LEU A 54 -3.83 2.73 -5.89
C LEU A 54 -4.64 2.89 -7.19
N ALA A 55 -5.58 1.99 -7.46
CA ALA A 55 -6.48 2.08 -8.61
C ALA A 55 -7.51 3.20 -8.50
N ASP A 56 -7.93 3.56 -7.28
CA ASP A 56 -8.82 4.70 -7.04
C ASP A 56 -8.07 6.04 -7.17
N LEU A 57 -6.78 6.10 -6.80
CA LEU A 57 -5.94 7.28 -7.04
C LEU A 57 -5.80 7.60 -8.54
N ASP A 58 -5.75 6.59 -9.41
CA ASP A 58 -5.64 6.77 -10.88
C ASP A 58 -6.85 7.47 -11.50
N LYS A 59 -7.99 7.47 -10.81
CA LYS A 59 -9.25 8.09 -11.27
C LYS A 59 -9.42 9.51 -10.73
N GLN A 60 -8.52 9.96 -9.87
CA GLN A 60 -8.61 11.24 -9.17
C GLN A 60 -7.64 12.28 -9.77
N ASN A 61 -7.91 13.56 -9.51
CA ASN A 61 -7.02 14.63 -9.95
C ASN A 61 -5.84 14.78 -8.97
N ILE A 62 -4.78 14.01 -9.20
CA ILE A 62 -3.55 14.03 -8.40
C ILE A 62 -2.73 15.28 -8.72
N SER A 63 -2.22 15.96 -7.68
CA SER A 63 -1.32 17.10 -7.86
C SER A 63 -0.05 16.74 -8.66
N GLU A 64 0.48 17.70 -9.43
CA GLU A 64 1.73 17.51 -10.17
C GLU A 64 2.92 17.17 -9.24
N ASP A 65 2.92 17.71 -8.02
CA ASP A 65 3.97 17.48 -7.02
C ASP A 65 3.96 16.04 -6.48
N PHE A 66 2.78 15.41 -6.41
CA PHE A 66 2.64 14.05 -5.91
C PHE A 66 2.76 12.98 -6.99
N LYS A 67 2.42 13.27 -8.26
CA LYS A 67 2.47 12.32 -9.38
C LYS A 67 3.76 11.49 -9.46
N PRO A 68 4.98 12.06 -9.34
CA PRO A 68 6.21 11.26 -9.37
C PRO A 68 6.31 10.25 -8.21
N THR A 69 5.69 10.53 -7.05
CA THR A 69 5.59 9.56 -5.96
C THR A 69 4.68 8.41 -6.35
N LEU A 70 3.51 8.75 -6.91
CA LEU A 70 2.47 7.80 -7.26
C LEU A 70 2.98 6.79 -8.29
N ASP A 71 3.67 7.25 -9.32
CA ASP A 71 4.24 6.38 -10.35
C ASP A 71 5.27 5.39 -9.76
N ARG A 72 6.17 5.89 -8.91
CA ARG A 72 7.20 5.07 -8.28
C ARG A 72 6.61 4.07 -7.29
N VAL A 73 5.67 4.47 -6.44
CA VAL A 73 5.06 3.54 -5.49
C VAL A 73 4.24 2.46 -6.21
N LYS A 74 3.57 2.79 -7.32
CA LYS A 74 2.85 1.78 -8.12
C LYS A 74 3.81 0.75 -8.71
N ALA A 75 4.93 1.20 -9.28
CA ALA A 75 5.96 0.29 -9.82
C ALA A 75 6.55 -0.62 -8.73
N GLU A 76 6.91 -0.03 -7.59
CA GLU A 76 7.51 -0.77 -6.46
C GLU A 76 6.50 -1.71 -5.80
N PHE A 77 5.25 -1.29 -5.63
CA PHE A 77 4.20 -2.14 -5.08
C PHE A 77 3.89 -3.34 -5.99
N SER A 78 3.90 -3.14 -7.32
CA SER A 78 3.78 -4.25 -8.28
C SER A 78 4.91 -5.27 -8.13
N SER A 79 6.13 -4.80 -7.86
CA SER A 79 7.29 -5.66 -7.56
C SER A 79 7.11 -6.40 -6.23
N LEU A 80 6.79 -5.67 -5.15
CA LEU A 80 6.57 -6.22 -3.81
C LEU A 80 5.49 -7.30 -3.81
N LYS A 81 4.38 -7.09 -4.52
CA LYS A 81 3.31 -8.09 -4.62
C LYS A 81 3.81 -9.41 -5.22
N LYS A 82 4.65 -9.35 -6.25
CA LYS A 82 5.18 -10.54 -6.93
C LYS A 82 6.22 -11.27 -6.08
N THR A 83 6.99 -10.54 -5.27
CA THR A 83 8.15 -11.10 -4.56
C THR A 83 7.88 -11.44 -3.10
N ILE A 84 6.67 -11.19 -2.60
CA ILE A 84 6.30 -11.40 -1.20
C ILE A 84 6.66 -12.80 -0.69
N HIS A 85 6.47 -13.84 -1.50
CA HIS A 85 6.77 -15.22 -1.10
C HIS A 85 8.16 -15.74 -1.52
N SER A 86 8.90 -14.99 -2.34
CA SER A 86 10.13 -15.49 -2.99
C SER A 86 11.41 -14.73 -2.61
N GLN A 87 11.29 -13.55 -1.99
CA GLN A 87 12.41 -12.72 -1.60
C GLN A 87 12.78 -12.91 -0.13
N ASP A 88 14.01 -12.53 0.23
CA ASP A 88 14.41 -12.31 1.61
C ASP A 88 13.36 -11.44 2.32
N ARG A 89 12.75 -12.00 3.37
CA ARG A 89 11.66 -11.36 4.13
C ARG A 89 12.09 -10.04 4.75
N ARG A 90 13.33 -9.94 5.22
CA ARG A 90 13.86 -8.72 5.82
C ARG A 90 13.96 -7.63 4.75
N LEU A 91 14.55 -7.96 3.60
CA LEU A 91 14.68 -7.00 2.50
C LEU A 91 13.31 -6.56 1.97
N TRP A 92 12.34 -7.48 1.89
CA TRP A 92 10.97 -7.15 1.50
C TRP A 92 10.32 -6.19 2.51
N ALA A 93 10.41 -6.50 3.80
CA ALA A 93 9.85 -5.69 4.87
C ALA A 93 10.46 -4.29 4.94
N GLU A 94 11.78 -4.17 4.79
CA GLU A 94 12.48 -2.88 4.75
C GLU A 94 12.00 -2.01 3.58
N LYS A 95 11.81 -2.60 2.39
CA LYS A 95 11.27 -1.87 1.22
C LYS A 95 9.85 -1.40 1.43
N ALA A 96 8.96 -2.28 1.93
CA ALA A 96 7.57 -1.93 2.20
C ALA A 96 7.48 -0.80 3.25
N LEU A 97 8.29 -0.87 4.32
CA LEU A 97 8.33 0.17 5.35
C LEU A 97 8.91 1.50 4.82
N THR A 98 9.92 1.44 3.96
CA THR A 98 10.47 2.63 3.30
C THR A 98 9.38 3.36 2.52
N TRP A 99 8.60 2.63 1.72
CA TRP A 99 7.49 3.22 0.98
C TRP A 99 6.38 3.74 1.88
N ALA A 100 6.06 3.04 2.98
CA ALA A 100 5.11 3.55 3.97
C ALA A 100 5.56 4.93 4.50
N ASN A 101 6.81 5.06 4.93
CA ASN A 101 7.35 6.31 5.44
C ASN A 101 7.33 7.43 4.39
N ILE A 102 7.71 7.14 3.14
CA ILE A 102 7.65 8.10 2.03
C ILE A 102 6.22 8.60 1.84
N LEU A 103 5.24 7.69 1.79
CA LEU A 103 3.84 8.06 1.59
C LEU A 103 3.27 8.87 2.76
N THR A 104 3.63 8.52 4.00
CA THR A 104 3.25 9.31 5.19
C THR A 104 3.68 10.76 5.06
N HIS A 105 4.93 11.00 4.64
CA HIS A 105 5.45 12.36 4.49
C HIS A 105 4.92 13.09 3.24
N ARG A 106 4.67 12.36 2.16
CA ARG A 106 4.27 12.91 0.85
C ARG A 106 2.75 13.09 0.73
N ALA A 107 1.94 12.49 1.59
CA ALA A 107 0.47 12.59 1.56
C ALA A 107 -0.04 14.05 1.61
N LYS A 108 0.70 14.95 2.26
CA LYS A 108 0.37 16.39 2.32
C LYS A 108 0.51 17.13 0.98
N LEU A 109 1.19 16.52 0.00
CA LEU A 109 1.39 17.08 -1.32
C LEU A 109 0.29 16.66 -2.29
N ALA A 110 -0.55 15.70 -1.92
CA ALA A 110 -1.52 15.07 -2.80
C ALA A 110 -2.74 15.95 -3.04
#